data_AF-A0AAU6ZB97-F1
#
_entry.id   AF-A0AAU6ZB97-F1
#
_cell.length_a   1.000
_cell.length_b   1.000
_cell.length_c   1.000
_cell.angle_alpha   90.00
_cell.angle_beta   90.00
_cell.angle_gamma   90.00
#
_symmetry.space_group_name_H-M   'P 1'
#
loop_
_entity.id
_entity.type
_entity.pdbx_description
1 polymer ?
#
loop_
_entity_poly.entity_id
_entity_poly.type
_entity_poly.pdbx_seq_one_letter_code
_entity_poly.pdbx_strand_id
1 'polypeptide(L)'
;MEDGRPRNAWLRMTDMMGLTEPGKKPQKQSPRVLLFLTVLWSLSTIAWLVQVIRDYSIGATDYFKVVLAVSFFVLAVANYVMWRKSKSHRDESRNERDF
;
A
#
# COMPACT_ATOMS: atom_id res chain seq x y z
N MET A 1 33.68 -23.66 3.36
CA MET A 1 34.56 -22.52 3.70
C MET A 1 33.86 -21.28 3.18
N GLU A 2 33.52 -20.38 4.10
CA GLU A 2 32.63 -19.23 3.88
C GLU A 2 33.20 -18.23 2.87
N ASP A 3 32.36 -17.83 1.92
CA ASP A 3 32.60 -16.68 1.05
C ASP A 3 32.48 -15.38 1.85
N GLY A 4 33.62 -14.75 2.11
CA GLY A 4 33.73 -13.45 2.75
C GLY A 4 33.28 -12.30 1.86
N ARG A 5 32.01 -11.90 1.98
CA ARG A 5 31.57 -10.54 1.62
C ARG A 5 31.07 -9.81 2.87
N PRO A 6 31.66 -8.64 3.24
CA PRO A 6 31.33 -7.89 4.46
C PRO A 6 30.07 -7.05 4.25
N ARG A 7 29.00 -7.65 3.73
CA ARG A 7 27.70 -7.02 3.66
C ARG A 7 27.00 -7.42 4.95
N ASN A 8 26.61 -6.42 5.75
CA ASN A 8 25.72 -6.50 6.93
C ASN A 8 26.31 -6.08 8.29
N ALA A 9 27.50 -5.47 8.39
CA ALA A 9 27.94 -4.93 9.69
C ALA A 9 26.99 -3.85 10.23
N TRP A 10 26.52 -2.96 9.34
CA TRP A 10 25.52 -1.93 9.67
C TRP A 10 24.17 -2.54 10.07
N LEU A 11 23.70 -3.56 9.33
CA LEU A 11 22.48 -4.31 9.66
C LEU A 11 22.58 -5.03 11.01
N ARG A 12 23.75 -5.60 11.33
CA ARG A 12 24.02 -6.27 12.62
C ARG A 12 24.05 -5.28 13.78
N MET A 13 24.57 -4.08 13.55
CA MET A 13 24.68 -3.03 14.55
C MET A 13 23.29 -2.44 14.89
N THR A 14 22.42 -2.25 13.89
CA THR A 14 21.03 -1.82 14.12
C THR A 14 20.18 -2.89 14.80
N ASP A 15 20.48 -4.17 14.55
CA ASP A 15 19.84 -5.33 15.18
C ASP A 15 20.18 -5.43 16.67
N MET A 16 21.46 -5.17 17.04
CA MET A 16 21.90 -5.16 18.45
C MET A 16 21.41 -3.95 19.26
N MET A 17 21.06 -2.85 18.60
CA MET A 17 20.57 -1.63 19.27
C MET A 17 19.06 -1.64 19.55
N GLY A 18 18.34 -2.73 19.24
CA GLY A 18 16.89 -2.84 19.48
C GLY A 18 16.03 -1.88 18.64
N LEU A 19 16.62 -1.19 17.66
CA LEU A 19 15.94 -0.31 16.71
C LEU A 19 15.19 -1.10 15.62
N THR A 20 15.51 -2.38 15.48
CA THR A 20 14.76 -3.37 14.71
C THR A 20 14.76 -4.65 15.54
N GLU A 21 13.63 -5.02 16.15
CA GLU A 21 13.52 -6.34 16.76
C GLU A 21 13.75 -7.41 15.66
N PRO A 22 14.76 -8.30 15.80
CA PRO A 22 14.99 -9.38 14.84
C PRO A 22 13.78 -10.31 14.84
N GLY A 23 12.95 -10.23 13.81
CA GLY A 23 11.85 -11.16 13.57
C GLY A 23 10.44 -10.56 13.51
N LYS A 24 10.23 -9.29 13.91
CA LYS A 24 8.95 -8.63 13.60
C LYS A 24 8.95 -8.18 12.15
N LYS A 25 8.58 -9.10 11.25
CA LYS A 25 8.14 -8.74 9.90
C LYS A 25 7.13 -7.60 10.04
N PRO A 26 7.26 -6.49 9.27
CA PRO A 26 6.30 -5.40 9.34
C PRO A 26 4.90 -6.01 9.24
N GLN A 27 4.00 -5.61 10.14
CA GLN A 27 2.67 -6.20 10.27
C GLN A 27 1.98 -6.10 8.90
N LYS A 28 2.04 -7.17 8.11
CA LYS A 28 1.56 -7.15 6.72
C LYS A 28 0.06 -6.96 6.84
N GLN A 29 -0.44 -5.83 6.34
CA GLN A 29 -1.87 -5.57 6.30
C GLN A 29 -2.57 -6.74 5.60
N SER A 30 -3.62 -7.25 6.24
CA SER A 30 -4.38 -8.38 5.72
C SER A 30 -4.90 -8.05 4.32
N PRO A 31 -4.80 -8.98 3.34
CA PRO A 31 -5.28 -8.74 1.98
C PRO A 31 -6.74 -8.30 1.91
N ARG A 32 -7.57 -8.72 2.88
CA ARG A 32 -8.98 -8.32 2.98
C ARG A 32 -9.13 -6.84 3.34
N VAL A 33 -8.27 -6.33 4.22
CA VAL A 33 -8.26 -4.92 4.63
C VAL A 33 -7.82 -4.04 3.45
N LEU A 34 -6.79 -4.46 2.71
CA LEU A 34 -6.35 -3.75 1.50
C LEU A 34 -7.44 -3.70 0.43
N LEU A 35 -8.18 -4.79 0.23
CA LEU A 35 -9.30 -4.83 -0.71
C LEU A 35 -10.43 -3.90 -0.25
N PHE A 36 -10.80 -3.94 1.03
CA PHE A 36 -11.80 -3.05 1.61
C PHE A 36 -11.43 -1.57 1.43
N LEU A 37 -10.18 -1.20 1.75
CA LEU A 37 -9.67 0.16 1.53
C LEU A 37 -9.72 0.55 0.06
N THR A 38 -9.34 -0.35 -0.85
CA THR A 38 -9.41 -0.09 -2.30
C THR A 38 -10.82 0.23 -2.75
N VAL A 39 -11.82 -0.54 -2.31
CA VAL A 39 -13.23 -0.30 -2.62
C VAL A 39 -13.70 1.02 -2.02
N LEU A 40 -13.36 1.29 -0.76
CA LEU A 40 -13.73 2.51 -0.06
C LEU A 40 -13.19 3.76 -0.77
N TRP A 41 -11.89 3.77 -1.11
CA TRP A 41 -11.28 4.90 -1.83
C TRP A 41 -11.85 5.07 -3.24
N SER A 42 -12.21 3.98 -3.93
CA SER A 42 -12.84 4.04 -5.25
C SER A 42 -14.22 4.67 -5.17
N LEU A 43 -15.05 4.27 -4.20
CA LEU A 43 -16.36 4.86 -3.97
C LEU A 43 -16.26 6.36 -3.62
N SER A 44 -15.32 6.72 -2.74
CA SER A 44 -15.05 8.13 -2.40
C SER A 44 -14.66 8.93 -3.65
N THR A 45 -13.79 8.40 -4.50
CA THR A 45 -13.38 9.06 -5.76
C THR A 45 -14.59 9.35 -6.66
N ILE A 46 -15.50 8.38 -6.81
CA ILE A 46 -16.73 8.54 -7.61
C ILE A 46 -17.62 9.64 -7.01
N ALA A 47 -17.83 9.63 -5.70
CA ALA A 47 -18.65 10.64 -5.03
C ALA A 47 -18.11 12.07 -5.25
N TRP A 48 -16.78 12.25 -5.15
CA TRP A 48 -16.14 13.54 -5.41
C TRP A 48 -16.21 13.93 -6.89
N LEU A 49 -16.02 13.00 -7.82
CA LEU A 49 -16.20 13.26 -9.25
C LEU A 49 -17.62 13.72 -9.58
N VAL A 50 -18.64 13.10 -8.99
CA VAL A 50 -20.04 13.51 -9.19
C VAL A 50 -20.26 14.94 -8.68
N GLN A 51 -19.68 15.31 -7.54
CA GLN A 51 -19.75 16.70 -7.05
C GLN A 51 -19.04 17.68 -7.99
N VAL A 52 -17.83 17.34 -8.46
CA VAL A 52 -17.09 18.17 -9.42
C VAL A 52 -17.90 18.39 -10.69
N ILE A 53 -18.51 17.35 -11.25
CA ILE A 53 -19.34 17.45 -12.46
C ILE A 53 -20.56 18.35 -12.23
N ARG A 54 -21.21 18.21 -11.05
CA ARG A 54 -22.35 19.05 -10.68
C ARG A 54 -21.96 20.52 -10.50
N ASP A 55 -20.83 20.79 -9.86
CA ASP A 55 -20.36 22.15 -9.64
C ASP A 55 -19.91 22.82 -10.94
N TYR A 56 -19.30 22.04 -11.84
CA TYR A 56 -18.93 22.48 -13.18
C TYR A 56 -20.16 22.88 -14.00
N SER A 57 -21.26 22.12 -13.92
CA SER A 57 -22.49 22.45 -14.65
C SER A 57 -23.20 23.71 -14.14
N ILE A 58 -22.94 24.10 -12.89
CA ILE A 58 -23.48 25.33 -12.26
C ILE A 58 -22.50 26.52 -12.43
N GLY A 59 -21.31 26.29 -13.00
CA GLY A 59 -20.28 27.33 -13.19
C GLY A 59 -19.51 27.70 -11.92
N ALA A 60 -19.71 26.96 -10.83
CA ALA A 60 -19.08 27.18 -9.52
C ALA A 60 -17.93 26.19 -9.30
N THR A 61 -17.04 26.04 -10.28
CA THR A 61 -15.99 25.02 -10.25
C THR A 61 -15.04 25.26 -9.07
N ASP A 62 -15.09 24.35 -8.09
CA ASP A 62 -14.18 24.35 -6.94
C ASP A 62 -13.01 23.39 -7.20
N TYR A 63 -11.84 23.95 -7.50
CA TYR A 63 -10.62 23.19 -7.75
C TYR A 63 -10.16 22.38 -6.54
N PHE A 64 -10.56 22.75 -5.31
CA PHE A 64 -10.25 21.96 -4.12
C PHE A 64 -10.85 20.55 -4.21
N LYS A 65 -12.08 20.44 -4.72
CA LYS A 65 -12.78 19.15 -4.89
C LYS A 65 -12.13 18.28 -5.96
N VAL A 66 -11.57 18.88 -6.99
CA VAL A 66 -10.79 18.18 -8.03
C VAL A 66 -9.52 17.57 -7.45
N VAL A 67 -8.75 18.36 -6.68
CA VAL A 67 -7.53 17.88 -6.00
C VAL A 67 -7.87 16.74 -5.04
N LEU A 68 -9.00 16.84 -4.33
CA LEU A 68 -9.46 15.82 -3.41
C LEU A 68 -9.88 14.52 -4.12
N ALA A 69 -10.53 14.61 -5.28
CA ALA A 69 -10.85 13.44 -6.10
C ALA A 69 -9.58 12.73 -6.59
N VAL A 70 -8.58 13.49 -7.04
CA VAL A 70 -7.29 12.95 -7.52
C VAL A 70 -6.53 12.26 -6.39
N SER A 71 -6.51 12.83 -5.18
CA SER A 71 -5.81 12.24 -4.04
C SER A 71 -6.42 10.89 -3.61
N PHE A 72 -7.76 10.78 -3.61
CA PHE A 72 -8.43 9.50 -3.35
C PHE A 72 -8.21 8.48 -4.45
N PHE A 73 -8.12 8.91 -5.71
CA PHE A 73 -7.76 8.03 -6.80
C PHE A 73 -6.35 7.43 -6.60
N VAL A 74 -5.36 8.26 -6.23
CA VAL A 74 -4.00 7.79 -5.93
C VAL A 74 -3.99 6.80 -4.77
N LEU A 75 -4.76 7.05 -3.72
CA LEU A 75 -4.92 6.13 -2.59
C LEU A 75 -5.54 4.79 -3.01
N ALA A 76 -6.55 4.80 -3.88
CA ALA A 76 -7.15 3.58 -4.41
C ALA A 76 -6.12 2.75 -5.20
N VAL A 77 -5.35 3.38 -6.08
CA VAL A 77 -4.30 2.73 -6.87
C VAL A 77 -3.20 2.15 -5.97
N ALA A 78 -2.73 2.92 -4.97
CA ALA A 78 -1.71 2.45 -4.04
C ALA A 78 -2.16 1.20 -3.26
N ASN A 79 -3.39 1.22 -2.73
CA ASN A 79 -3.96 0.06 -2.02
C ASN A 79 -4.15 -1.15 -2.94
N TYR A 80 -4.57 -0.93 -4.19
CA TYR A 80 -4.69 -1.98 -5.19
C TYR A 80 -3.32 -2.64 -5.51
N VAL A 81 -2.27 -1.83 -5.70
CA VAL A 81 -0.91 -2.33 -5.94
C VAL A 81 -0.39 -3.12 -4.73
N MET A 82 -0.62 -2.62 -3.51
CA MET A 82 -0.27 -3.33 -2.28
C MET A 82 -1.02 -4.66 -2.16
N TRP A 83 -2.31 -4.69 -2.50
CA TRP A 83 -3.10 -5.92 -2.53
C TRP A 83 -2.57 -6.93 -3.55
N ARG A 84 -2.24 -6.47 -4.77
CA ARG A 84 -1.66 -7.32 -5.82
C ARG A 84 -0.34 -7.94 -5.37
N LYS A 85 0.55 -7.14 -4.76
CA LYS A 85 1.82 -7.64 -4.19
C LYS A 85 1.60 -8.61 -3.02
N SER A 86 0.60 -8.35 -2.18
CA SER A 86 0.25 -9.22 -1.04
C SER A 86 -0.22 -10.61 -1.48
N LYS A 87 -0.94 -10.71 -2.60
CA LYS A 87 -1.29 -12.00 -3.20
C LYS A 87 -0.06 -12.78 -3.70
N SER A 88 0.84 -12.13 -4.43
CA SER A 88 2.04 -12.77 -5.01
C SER A 88 2.94 -13.42 -3.96
N HIS A 89 3.11 -12.79 -2.79
CA HIS A 89 3.93 -13.34 -1.71
C HIS A 89 3.31 -14.55 -1.01
N ARG A 90 1.98 -14.71 -1.09
CA ARG A 90 1.28 -15.82 -0.47
C ARG A 90 1.48 -17.12 -1.26
N ASP A 91 1.60 -17.01 -2.57
CA ASP A 91 1.84 -18.17 -3.46
C ASP A 91 3.26 -18.71 -3.32
N GLU A 92 4.25 -17.83 -3.14
CA GLU A 92 5.65 -18.22 -2.92
C GLU A 92 5.83 -18.97 -1.58
N SER A 93 5.23 -18.47 -0.50
CA SER A 93 5.23 -19.15 0.82
C SER A 93 4.43 -20.45 0.87
N ARG A 94 3.58 -20.70 -0.13
CA ARG A 94 2.81 -21.95 -0.24
C ARG A 94 3.65 -23.02 -0.92
N ASN A 95 4.35 -22.67 -2.00
CA ASN A 95 5.25 -23.60 -2.69
C ASN A 95 6.45 -24.05 -1.84
N GLU A 96 6.96 -23.20 -0.93
CA GLU A 96 8.05 -23.58 -0.01
C GLU A 96 7.67 -24.61 1.07
N ARG A 97 6.36 -24.90 1.26
CA ARG A 97 5.89 -25.91 2.23
C ARG A 97 5.54 -27.26 1.60
N ASP A 98 5.57 -27.32 0.27
CA ASP A 98 5.28 -28.53 -0.51
C ASP A 98 6.56 -29.23 -1.01
N PHE A 99 7.74 -28.73 -0.59
CA PHE A 99 9.07 -29.36 -0.74
C PHE A 99 9.64 -29.71 0.64
#